data_AF-Q20WZ5-F1
#
_entry.id   AF-Q20WZ5-F1
#
_cell.length_a   1.000
_cell.length_b   1.000
_cell.length_c   1.000
_cell.angle_alpha   90.00
_cell.angle_beta   90.00
_cell.angle_gamma   90.00
#
_symmetry.space_group_name_H-M   'P 1'
#
loop_
_entity.id
_entity.type
_entity.pdbx_description
1 polymer ?
#
loop_
_entity_poly.entity_id
_entity_poly.type
_entity_poly.pdbx_seq_one_letter_code
_entity_poly.pdbx_strand_id
1 'polypeptide(L)'
;MAANTTLARLPTAKKYHNAAVACALLLPCAAWAQAAPDSENGRYTLQPASDGVIRLDTRTGTASICSDKGHGWACLVMPDERAALDTEVGRLQRDADRLKAELETLQGDNQQLRQSNEVLKAQLAQREPAGKTDEALPKADSLKTPGVTSKDGERKLEIPLPSDRDLDRLTAFIEHAWRKLVDLANRMQKDVGGDGKI
;
A
#
# COMPACT_ATOMS: atom_id res chain seq x y z
N MET A 1 59.52 -44.94 28.29
CA MET A 1 58.70 -45.52 29.37
C MET A 1 58.79 -44.61 30.58
N ALA A 2 57.64 -44.33 31.18
CA ALA A 2 57.42 -43.91 32.57
C ALA A 2 58.12 -42.64 33.11
N ALA A 3 57.25 -41.69 33.48
CA ALA A 3 57.21 -40.92 34.72
C ALA A 3 58.53 -40.46 35.36
N ASN A 4 58.70 -39.15 35.43
CA ASN A 4 58.84 -38.44 36.70
C ASN A 4 59.03 -36.95 36.42
N THR A 5 58.34 -36.09 37.15
CA THR A 5 58.77 -34.69 37.32
C THR A 5 57.99 -34.11 38.52
N THR A 6 58.64 -34.02 39.69
CA THR A 6 59.28 -32.78 40.25
C THR A 6 58.29 -31.68 40.59
N LEU A 7 58.46 -30.82 41.59
CA LEU A 7 59.32 -30.67 42.77
C LEU A 7 58.68 -29.49 43.54
N ALA A 8 58.81 -29.52 44.85
CA ALA A 8 59.03 -28.41 45.78
C ALA A 8 58.44 -27.00 45.49
N ARG A 9 57.70 -26.44 46.47
CA ARG A 9 58.21 -25.38 47.38
C ARG A 9 57.13 -24.89 48.35
N LEU A 10 57.46 -24.91 49.65
CA LEU A 10 56.85 -24.00 50.64
C LEU A 10 57.61 -22.67 50.61
N PRO A 11 56.92 -21.54 50.82
CA PRO A 11 57.49 -20.41 51.51
C PRO A 11 56.86 -20.23 52.91
N THR A 12 57.75 -19.83 53.80
CA THR A 12 57.65 -19.63 55.25
C THR A 12 57.09 -18.26 55.65
N ALA A 13 56.53 -18.20 56.86
CA ALA A 13 56.48 -17.05 57.79
C ALA A 13 55.58 -15.86 57.37
N LYS A 14 54.90 -15.12 58.25
CA LYS A 14 55.10 -14.82 59.68
C LYS A 14 53.77 -14.30 60.24
N LYS A 15 53.39 -14.75 61.43
CA LYS A 15 52.27 -14.20 62.21
C LYS A 15 52.72 -12.89 62.86
N TYR A 16 51.95 -11.81 62.68
CA TYR A 16 51.95 -10.67 63.58
C TYR A 16 50.53 -10.52 64.14
N HIS A 17 50.43 -10.69 65.45
CA HIS A 17 49.25 -10.46 66.26
C HIS A 17 49.19 -8.99 66.69
N ASN A 18 47.96 -8.52 66.90
CA ASN A 18 47.50 -7.41 67.76
C ASN A 18 47.03 -6.12 67.06
N ALA A 19 45.71 -6.12 66.82
CA ALA A 19 44.71 -5.21 67.40
C ALA A 19 44.85 -3.69 67.20
N ALA A 20 43.97 -3.12 66.37
CA ALA A 20 43.20 -1.93 66.73
C ALA A 20 41.93 -1.85 65.85
N VAL A 21 40.79 -1.70 66.52
CA VAL A 21 39.45 -1.51 65.99
C VAL A 21 39.35 -0.17 65.25
N ALA A 22 38.89 -0.20 63.99
CA ALA A 22 38.28 0.96 63.35
C ALA A 22 37.32 0.47 62.24
N CYS A 23 36.05 0.37 62.61
CA CYS A 23 34.94 0.12 61.70
C CYS A 23 34.72 1.39 60.86
N ALA A 24 35.18 1.40 59.61
CA ALA A 24 34.89 2.47 58.65
C ALA A 24 34.24 1.85 57.41
N LEU A 25 32.92 1.89 57.41
CA LEU A 25 32.02 1.49 56.34
C LEU A 25 32.34 2.25 55.04
N LEU A 26 32.76 1.53 54.01
CA LEU A 26 32.61 1.95 52.62
C LEU A 26 31.55 1.05 51.98
N LEU A 27 30.28 1.32 52.30
CA LEU A 27 29.17 0.83 51.51
C LEU A 27 29.00 1.78 50.31
N PRO A 28 28.97 1.29 49.06
CA PRO A 28 28.56 2.12 47.94
C PRO A 28 27.10 2.53 48.14
N CYS A 29 26.86 3.84 48.05
CA CYS A 29 25.52 4.40 47.99
C CYS A 29 24.89 3.93 46.69
N ALA A 30 24.11 2.84 46.74
CA ALA A 30 23.18 2.51 45.68
C ALA A 30 22.10 3.59 45.72
N ALA A 31 22.25 4.60 44.87
CA ALA A 31 21.17 5.54 44.59
C ALA A 31 20.06 4.76 43.89
N TRP A 32 19.12 4.24 44.67
CA TRP A 32 17.85 3.76 44.14
C TRP A 32 17.09 5.00 43.67
N ALA A 33 16.95 5.12 42.35
CA ALA A 33 15.98 6.04 41.77
C ALA A 33 14.61 5.65 42.30
N GLN A 34 14.13 6.36 43.33
CA GLN A 34 12.76 6.21 43.80
C GLN A 34 11.88 6.78 42.69
N ALA A 35 11.09 5.92 42.04
CA ALA A 35 9.96 6.39 41.25
C ALA A 35 9.16 7.37 42.13
N ALA A 36 8.92 8.58 41.64
CA ALA A 36 8.18 9.60 42.36
C ALA A 36 6.88 9.00 42.93
N PRO A 37 6.43 9.40 44.13
CA PRO A 37 5.21 8.87 44.72
C PRO A 37 4.06 9.09 43.72
N ASP A 38 3.40 8.00 43.35
CA ASP A 38 2.24 8.03 42.49
C ASP A 38 1.09 8.74 43.22
N SER A 39 1.03 10.07 43.03
CA SER A 39 0.07 10.95 43.70
C SER A 39 -1.36 10.78 43.19
N GLU A 40 -1.57 9.97 42.15
CA GLU A 40 -2.89 9.71 41.56
C GLU A 40 -3.42 8.29 41.85
N ASN A 41 -2.90 7.63 42.89
CA ASN A 41 -3.46 6.36 43.40
C ASN A 41 -3.50 5.24 42.33
N GLY A 42 -2.40 5.02 41.62
CA GLY A 42 -2.32 3.92 40.65
C GLY A 42 -3.07 4.16 39.34
N ARG A 43 -3.63 5.35 39.12
CA ARG A 43 -4.44 5.64 37.93
C ARG A 43 -3.64 5.49 36.64
N TYR A 44 -2.36 5.82 36.65
CA TYR A 44 -1.52 5.74 35.47
C TYR A 44 -0.66 4.48 35.51
N THR A 45 -0.68 3.72 34.42
CA THR A 45 0.30 2.66 34.18
C THR A 45 1.36 3.18 33.22
N LEU A 46 2.62 2.88 33.52
CA LEU A 46 3.78 3.33 32.77
C LEU A 46 4.46 2.12 32.11
N GLN A 47 4.61 2.16 30.81
CA GLN A 47 5.27 1.12 30.01
C GLN A 47 6.53 1.72 29.35
N PRO A 48 7.71 1.10 29.47
CA PRO A 48 8.91 1.60 28.82
C PRO A 48 8.77 1.54 27.29
N ALA A 49 9.30 2.55 26.60
CA ALA A 49 9.36 2.65 25.15
C ALA A 49 10.76 3.09 24.70
N SER A 50 11.05 3.07 23.39
CA SER A 50 12.38 3.40 22.85
C SER A 50 12.87 4.79 23.24
N ASP A 51 11.97 5.78 23.22
CA ASP A 51 12.31 7.21 23.39
C ASP A 51 11.69 7.84 24.64
N GLY A 52 11.35 7.01 25.64
CA GLY A 52 10.75 7.45 26.89
C GLY A 52 9.79 6.43 27.50
N VAL A 53 8.61 6.88 27.89
CA VAL A 53 7.61 6.06 28.59
C VAL A 53 6.24 6.29 28.00
N ILE A 54 5.50 5.22 27.73
CA ILE A 54 4.08 5.29 27.39
C ILE A 54 3.30 5.30 28.70
N ARG A 55 2.50 6.35 28.90
CA ARG A 55 1.59 6.49 30.03
C ARG A 55 0.18 6.15 29.59
N LEU A 56 -0.45 5.17 30.23
CA LEU A 56 -1.84 4.82 30.02
C LEU A 56 -2.68 5.24 31.22
N ASP A 57 -3.73 6.02 30.96
CA ASP A 57 -4.73 6.41 31.94
C ASP A 57 -5.79 5.31 32.07
N THR A 58 -5.83 4.62 33.21
CA THR A 58 -6.76 3.50 33.43
C THR A 58 -8.23 3.93 33.56
N ARG A 59 -8.50 5.22 33.74
CA ARG A 59 -9.87 5.74 33.87
C ARG A 59 -10.47 6.17 32.54
N THR A 60 -9.67 6.81 31.68
CA THR A 60 -10.13 7.31 30.38
C THR A 60 -9.70 6.42 29.21
N GLY A 61 -8.74 5.51 29.43
CA GLY A 61 -8.12 4.71 28.36
C GLY A 61 -7.14 5.49 27.48
N THR A 62 -6.84 6.75 27.81
CA THR A 62 -5.98 7.60 26.99
C THR A 62 -4.52 7.19 27.15
N ALA A 63 -3.85 6.89 26.04
CA ALA A 63 -2.41 6.69 25.99
C ALA A 63 -1.69 8.01 25.67
N SER A 64 -0.54 8.24 26.30
CA SER A 64 0.35 9.37 25.99
C SER A 64 1.78 8.87 25.89
N ILE A 65 2.56 9.43 24.95
CA ILE A 65 4.00 9.20 24.90
C ILE A 65 4.72 10.33 25.64
N CYS A 66 5.46 9.97 26.68
CA CYS A 66 6.19 10.89 27.52
C CYS A 66 7.68 10.76 27.24
N SER A 67 8.37 11.89 27.02
CA SER A 67 9.81 11.94 26.81
C SER A 67 10.43 13.02 27.69
N ASP A 68 11.66 12.79 28.15
CA ASP A 68 12.44 13.80 28.87
C ASP A 68 12.99 14.81 27.87
N LYS A 69 12.76 16.10 28.12
CA LYS A 69 13.27 17.22 27.31
C LYS A 69 14.51 17.88 27.94
N GLY A 70 15.10 17.27 28.96
CA GLY A 70 16.28 17.75 29.69
C GLY A 70 15.99 18.85 30.72
N HIS A 71 14.79 19.44 30.68
CA HIS A 71 14.29 20.42 31.65
C HIS A 71 12.94 20.00 32.25
N GLY A 72 12.57 18.73 32.06
CA GLY A 72 11.29 18.17 32.49
C GLY A 72 10.72 17.18 31.49
N TRP A 73 9.66 16.51 31.91
CA TRP A 73 8.92 15.55 31.08
C TRP A 73 7.85 16.25 30.27
N ALA A 74 7.78 15.92 28.98
CA ALA A 74 6.69 16.32 28.10
C ALA A 74 5.93 15.08 27.61
N CYS A 75 4.61 15.07 27.79
CA CYS A 75 3.73 13.99 27.34
C CYS A 75 2.80 14.48 26.23
N LEU A 76 2.77 13.77 25.11
CA LEU A 76 1.82 14.00 24.02
C LEU A 76 0.76 12.90 24.05
N VAL A 77 -0.50 13.30 24.07
CA VAL A 77 -1.64 12.37 23.98
C VAL A 77 -1.63 11.73 22.59
N MET A 78 -1.72 10.40 22.55
CA MET A 78 -1.89 9.68 21.30
C MET A 78 -3.27 10.00 20.74
N PRO A 79 -3.37 10.40 19.46
CA PRO A 79 -4.67 10.60 18.83
C PRO A 79 -5.48 9.30 18.87
N ASP A 80 -6.79 9.42 19.10
CA ASP A 80 -7.70 8.28 19.01
C ASP A 80 -7.95 7.92 17.55
N GLU A 81 -7.03 7.14 16.98
CA GLU A 81 -7.10 6.68 15.59
C GLU A 81 -8.34 5.84 15.33
N ARG A 82 -8.97 5.23 16.36
CA ARG A 82 -10.16 4.38 16.17
C ARG A 82 -11.34 5.21 15.68
N ALA A 83 -11.64 6.34 16.33
CA ALA A 83 -12.74 7.20 15.92
C ALA A 83 -12.54 7.80 14.51
N ALA A 84 -11.30 8.16 14.18
CA ALA A 84 -10.96 8.66 12.84
C ALA A 84 -11.14 7.55 11.78
N LEU A 85 -10.69 6.34 12.04
CA LEU A 85 -10.84 5.19 11.15
C LEU A 85 -12.30 4.77 11.00
N ASP A 86 -13.09 4.77 12.08
CA ASP A 86 -14.52 4.45 12.03
C ASP A 86 -15.30 5.44 11.16
N THR A 87 -14.89 6.72 11.19
CA THR A 87 -15.45 7.76 10.30
C THR A 87 -15.16 7.47 8.83
N GLU A 88 -13.92 7.10 8.51
CA GLU A 88 -13.52 6.73 7.14
C GLU A 88 -14.18 5.44 6.68
N VAL A 89 -14.28 4.42 7.55
CA VAL A 89 -15.01 3.17 7.28
C VAL A 89 -16.46 3.48 6.93
N GLY A 90 -17.13 4.32 7.71
CA GLY A 90 -18.50 4.73 7.42
C GLY A 90 -18.64 5.48 6.09
N ARG A 91 -17.67 6.33 5.73
CA ARG A 91 -17.65 7.00 4.42
C ARG A 91 -17.48 6.00 3.28
N LEU A 92 -16.51 5.10 3.40
CA LEU A 92 -16.21 4.09 2.38
C LEU A 92 -17.38 3.12 2.17
N GLN A 93 -18.08 2.74 3.24
CA GLN A 93 -19.29 1.92 3.13
C GLN A 93 -20.40 2.64 2.35
N ARG A 94 -20.66 3.93 2.66
CA ARG A 94 -21.63 4.74 1.91
C ARG A 94 -21.27 4.87 0.43
N ASP A 95 -19.98 5.05 0.14
CA ASP A 95 -19.50 5.12 -1.24
C ASP A 95 -19.69 3.76 -1.93
N ALA A 96 -19.33 2.65 -1.29
CA ALA A 96 -19.53 1.32 -1.85
C ALA A 96 -21.00 1.02 -2.16
N ASP A 97 -21.92 1.39 -1.26
CA ASP A 97 -23.35 1.20 -1.47
C ASP A 97 -23.88 2.07 -2.61
N ARG A 98 -23.42 3.32 -2.70
CA ARG A 98 -23.75 4.23 -3.82
C ARG A 98 -23.28 3.67 -5.16
N LEU A 99 -22.03 3.22 -5.25
CA LEU A 99 -21.49 2.67 -6.49
C LEU A 99 -22.21 1.38 -6.90
N LYS A 100 -22.59 0.52 -5.95
CA LYS A 100 -23.39 -0.68 -6.26
C LYS A 100 -24.76 -0.31 -6.82
N ALA A 101 -25.45 0.64 -6.21
CA ALA A 101 -26.75 1.11 -6.70
C ALA A 101 -26.66 1.71 -8.11
N GLU A 102 -25.59 2.46 -8.39
CA GLU A 102 -25.33 2.99 -9.73
C GLU A 102 -25.07 1.88 -10.75
N LEU A 103 -24.29 0.85 -10.37
CA LEU A 103 -24.06 -0.32 -11.22
C LEU A 103 -25.34 -1.09 -11.51
N GLU A 104 -26.20 -1.33 -10.51
CA GLU A 104 -27.49 -2.01 -10.71
C GLU A 104 -28.40 -1.21 -11.66
N THR A 105 -28.41 0.12 -11.51
CA THR A 105 -29.16 1.02 -12.40
C THR A 105 -28.64 0.94 -13.84
N LEU A 106 -27.33 1.08 -14.03
CA LEU A 106 -26.69 1.00 -15.35
C LEU A 106 -26.89 -0.37 -16.01
N GLN A 107 -26.85 -1.45 -15.22
CA GLN A 107 -27.14 -2.80 -15.71
C GLN A 107 -28.60 -2.94 -16.16
N GLY A 108 -29.55 -2.39 -15.39
CA GLY A 108 -30.96 -2.33 -15.75
C GLY A 108 -31.19 -1.58 -17.07
N ASP A 109 -30.60 -0.40 -17.22
CA ASP A 109 -30.69 0.40 -18.45
C ASP A 109 -30.08 -0.34 -19.65
N ASN A 110 -28.93 -1.00 -19.47
CA ASN A 110 -28.31 -1.77 -20.55
C ASN A 110 -29.18 -2.94 -20.99
N GLN A 111 -29.80 -3.64 -20.04
CA GLN A 111 -30.75 -4.71 -20.34
C GLN A 111 -31.98 -4.19 -21.07
N GLN A 112 -32.52 -3.06 -20.62
CA GLN A 112 -33.66 -2.41 -21.26
C GLN A 112 -33.35 -1.99 -22.72
N LEU A 113 -32.16 -1.43 -22.95
CA LEU A 113 -31.70 -1.09 -24.29
C LEU A 113 -31.55 -2.33 -25.17
N ARG A 114 -31.03 -3.45 -24.64
CA ARG A 114 -30.94 -4.71 -25.39
C ARG A 114 -32.32 -5.22 -25.78
N GLN A 115 -33.29 -5.21 -24.86
CA GLN A 115 -34.66 -5.63 -25.15
C GLN A 115 -35.31 -4.73 -26.21
N SER A 116 -35.14 -3.41 -26.08
CA SER A 116 -35.66 -2.43 -27.04
C SER A 116 -35.07 -2.62 -28.44
N ASN A 117 -33.76 -2.92 -28.51
CA ASN A 117 -33.10 -3.23 -29.78
C ASN A 117 -33.67 -4.50 -30.43
N GLU A 118 -33.92 -5.56 -29.67
CA GLU A 118 -34.52 -6.79 -30.21
C GLU A 118 -35.97 -6.56 -30.69
N VAL A 119 -36.77 -5.79 -29.93
CA VAL A 119 -38.12 -5.39 -30.37
C VAL A 119 -38.06 -4.58 -31.66
N LEU A 120 -37.16 -3.60 -31.75
CA LEU A 120 -37.04 -2.76 -32.94
C LEU A 120 -36.59 -3.58 -34.16
N LYS A 121 -35.64 -4.51 -33.99
CA LYS A 121 -35.25 -5.45 -35.05
C LYS A 121 -36.43 -6.30 -35.52
N ALA A 122 -37.25 -6.80 -34.61
CA ALA A 122 -38.44 -7.58 -34.96
C ALA A 122 -39.47 -6.74 -35.73
N GLN A 123 -39.69 -5.49 -35.33
CA GLN A 123 -40.55 -4.56 -36.06
C GLN A 123 -40.03 -4.27 -37.47
N LEU A 124 -38.71 -4.08 -37.62
CA LEU A 124 -38.07 -3.90 -38.92
C LEU A 124 -38.18 -5.14 -39.81
N ALA A 125 -38.06 -6.33 -39.25
CA ALA A 125 -38.22 -7.59 -39.98
C ALA A 125 -39.68 -7.84 -40.44
N GLN A 126 -40.68 -7.34 -39.70
CA GLN A 126 -42.09 -7.43 -40.07
C GLN A 126 -42.51 -6.38 -41.10
N ARG A 127 -41.76 -5.28 -41.22
CA ARG A 127 -41.98 -4.29 -42.27
C ARG A 127 -41.45 -4.88 -43.57
N GLU A 128 -42.33 -5.47 -44.37
CA GLU A 128 -41.97 -5.93 -45.72
C GLU A 128 -41.26 -4.79 -46.48
N PRO A 129 -40.27 -5.09 -47.34
CA PRO A 129 -39.71 -4.09 -48.23
C PRO A 129 -40.86 -3.58 -49.09
N ALA A 130 -41.27 -2.33 -48.85
CA ALA A 130 -42.31 -1.69 -49.63
C ALA A 130 -41.91 -1.72 -51.12
N GLY A 131 -42.58 -2.59 -51.86
CA GLY A 131 -42.71 -2.55 -53.31
C GLY A 131 -41.44 -2.86 -54.12
N LYS A 132 -41.54 -3.91 -54.94
CA LYS A 132 -41.06 -3.82 -56.32
C LYS A 132 -41.73 -2.60 -56.96
N THR A 133 -41.08 -1.44 -56.95
CA THR A 133 -41.44 -0.38 -57.89
C THR A 133 -40.79 -0.71 -59.21
N ASP A 134 -41.47 -1.53 -60.01
CA ASP A 134 -41.41 -1.39 -61.47
C ASP A 134 -42.20 -0.12 -61.83
N GLU A 135 -41.69 1.05 -61.45
CA GLU A 135 -42.19 2.33 -61.96
C GLU A 135 -40.97 3.14 -62.39
N ALA A 136 -40.86 3.27 -63.71
CA ALA A 136 -39.70 3.81 -64.39
C ALA A 136 -39.36 5.21 -63.88
N LEU A 137 -38.13 5.36 -63.37
CA LEU A 137 -37.49 6.65 -63.19
C LEU A 137 -37.60 7.49 -64.49
N PRO A 138 -38.15 8.72 -64.46
CA PRO A 138 -37.84 9.68 -65.51
C PRO A 138 -36.36 10.05 -65.37
N LYS A 139 -35.61 9.88 -66.47
CA LYS A 139 -34.19 10.24 -66.55
C LYS A 139 -34.01 11.72 -66.27
N ALA A 140 -33.17 11.98 -65.27
CA ALA A 140 -32.31 13.13 -65.03
C ALA A 140 -32.63 14.44 -65.78
N ASP A 141 -32.87 15.49 -65.01
CA ASP A 141 -32.43 16.82 -65.40
C ASP A 141 -31.26 17.24 -64.50
N SER A 142 -30.17 17.59 -65.15
CA SER A 142 -28.84 17.75 -64.56
C SER A 142 -28.67 19.20 -64.14
N LEU A 143 -28.69 19.47 -62.84
CA LEU A 143 -28.22 20.75 -62.30
C LEU A 143 -27.12 20.51 -61.26
N LYS A 144 -26.08 21.32 -61.45
CA LYS A 144 -24.69 21.13 -61.03
C LYS A 144 -24.48 21.61 -59.61
N THR A 145 -24.03 20.72 -58.73
CA THR A 145 -23.53 21.05 -57.39
C THR A 145 -22.00 20.88 -57.40
N PRO A 146 -21.19 21.82 -56.88
CA PRO A 146 -19.74 21.78 -57.01
C PRO A 146 -19.15 20.59 -56.25
N GLY A 147 -18.17 19.94 -56.88
CA GLY A 147 -17.67 18.63 -56.51
C GLY A 147 -17.00 18.57 -55.14
N VAL A 148 -17.45 17.61 -54.35
CA VAL A 148 -16.60 16.85 -53.43
C VAL A 148 -16.81 15.40 -53.79
N THR A 149 -15.76 14.78 -54.34
CA THR A 149 -15.76 13.35 -54.61
C THR A 149 -15.71 12.61 -53.28
N SER A 150 -16.77 11.93 -52.92
CA SER A 150 -16.72 10.86 -51.92
C SER A 150 -17.61 9.74 -52.44
N LYS A 151 -16.96 8.64 -52.84
CA LYS A 151 -17.63 7.41 -53.25
C LYS A 151 -18.32 6.82 -52.02
N ASP A 152 -19.62 6.62 -52.15
CA ASP A 152 -20.42 5.73 -51.32
C ASP A 152 -19.85 4.31 -51.35
N GLY A 153 -19.78 3.67 -50.17
CA GLY A 153 -19.63 2.22 -50.09
C GLY A 153 -18.82 1.65 -48.93
N GLU A 154 -19.01 2.09 -47.68
CA GLU A 154 -18.84 1.24 -46.47
C GLU A 154 -19.10 2.10 -45.22
N ARG A 155 -20.29 1.99 -44.61
CA ARG A 155 -20.42 2.29 -43.17
C ARG A 155 -20.06 1.04 -42.38
N LYS A 156 -18.85 0.56 -42.62
CA LYS A 156 -18.16 -0.35 -41.72
C LYS A 156 -17.54 0.55 -40.66
N LEU A 157 -17.79 0.23 -39.40
CA LEU A 157 -17.13 0.87 -38.26
C LEU A 157 -15.64 0.49 -38.31
N GLU A 158 -14.90 1.08 -39.24
CA GLU A 158 -13.45 1.10 -39.17
C GLU A 158 -13.12 2.05 -38.03
N ILE A 159 -12.94 1.47 -36.85
CA ILE A 159 -11.98 2.01 -35.89
C ILE A 159 -10.73 2.27 -36.74
N PRO A 160 -10.32 3.53 -36.97
CA PRO A 160 -9.14 3.79 -37.76
C PRO A 160 -8.02 3.07 -37.03
N LEU A 161 -7.50 2.00 -37.61
CA LEU A 161 -6.29 1.41 -37.09
C LEU A 161 -5.27 2.55 -37.10
N PRO A 162 -4.64 2.86 -35.95
CA PRO A 162 -3.60 3.87 -35.90
C PRO A 162 -2.59 3.55 -37.00
N SER A 163 -2.22 4.58 -37.77
CA SER A 163 -1.46 4.40 -39.01
C SER A 163 -0.23 3.50 -38.77
N ASP A 164 0.15 2.68 -39.74
CA ASP A 164 1.25 1.71 -39.58
C ASP A 164 2.54 2.35 -39.02
N ARG A 165 2.76 3.64 -39.31
CA ARG A 165 3.87 4.43 -38.76
C ARG A 165 3.78 4.66 -37.25
N ASP A 166 2.58 4.81 -36.71
CA ASP A 166 2.36 4.99 -35.28
C ASP A 166 2.43 3.65 -34.54
N LEU A 167 2.02 2.55 -35.18
CA LEU A 167 2.26 1.20 -34.67
C LEU A 167 3.76 0.88 -34.63
N ASP A 168 4.52 1.22 -35.68
CA ASP A 168 5.98 1.02 -35.73
C ASP A 168 6.72 1.85 -34.67
N ARG A 169 6.24 3.07 -34.39
CA ARG A 169 6.78 3.89 -33.30
C ARG A 169 6.47 3.25 -31.95
N LEU A 170 5.24 2.83 -31.72
CA LEU A 170 4.82 2.21 -30.47
C LEU A 170 5.52 0.87 -30.23
N THR A 171 5.67 0.04 -31.25
CA THR A 171 6.40 -1.23 -31.14
C THR A 171 7.86 -1.00 -30.84
N ALA A 172 8.52 -0.01 -31.46
CA ALA A 172 9.91 0.32 -31.15
C ALA A 172 10.11 0.79 -29.70
N PHE A 173 9.19 1.62 -29.17
CA PHE A 173 9.23 2.02 -27.76
C PHE A 173 8.99 0.84 -26.81
N ILE A 174 8.01 0.00 -27.12
CA ILE A 174 7.67 -1.18 -26.32
C ILE A 174 8.82 -2.20 -26.34
N GLU A 175 9.44 -2.44 -27.49
CA GLU A 175 10.59 -3.34 -27.64
C GLU A 175 11.80 -2.81 -26.84
N HIS A 176 12.08 -1.52 -26.92
CA HIS A 176 13.17 -0.91 -26.17
C HIS A 176 12.95 -0.99 -24.64
N ALA A 177 11.72 -0.70 -24.20
CA ALA A 177 11.34 -0.81 -22.79
C ALA A 177 11.43 -2.25 -22.29
N TRP A 178 10.95 -3.21 -23.08
CA TRP A 178 11.00 -4.63 -22.74
C TRP A 178 12.43 -5.18 -22.65
N ARG A 179 13.29 -4.84 -23.62
CA ARG A 179 14.72 -5.23 -23.61
C ARG A 179 15.45 -4.68 -22.38
N LYS A 180 15.23 -3.40 -22.04
CA LYS A 180 15.80 -2.76 -20.84
C LYS A 180 15.36 -3.45 -19.55
N LEU A 181 14.10 -3.85 -19.47
CA LEU A 181 13.52 -4.53 -18.32
C LEU A 181 14.10 -5.94 -18.15
N VAL A 182 14.19 -6.71 -19.24
CA VAL A 182 14.82 -8.03 -19.26
C VAL A 182 16.31 -7.95 -18.89
N ASP A 183 17.04 -6.95 -19.37
CA ASP A 183 18.45 -6.73 -18.99
C ASP A 183 18.62 -6.41 -17.50
N LEU A 184 17.71 -5.60 -16.93
CA LEU A 184 17.69 -5.32 -15.48
C LEU A 184 17.40 -6.60 -14.68
N ALA A 185 16.43 -7.40 -15.13
CA ALA A 185 16.04 -8.65 -14.48
C ALA A 185 17.18 -9.69 -14.52
N ASN A 186 17.87 -9.82 -15.65
CA ASN A 186 19.01 -10.73 -15.79
C ASN A 186 20.21 -10.28 -14.95
N ARG A 187 20.44 -8.97 -14.79
CA ARG A 187 21.44 -8.44 -13.86
C ARG A 187 21.09 -8.79 -12.42
N MET A 188 19.85 -8.57 -11.99
CA MET A 188 19.40 -8.94 -10.65
C MET A 188 19.46 -10.45 -10.38
N GLN A 189 19.06 -11.30 -11.34
CA GLN A 189 19.19 -12.76 -11.19
C GLN A 189 20.66 -13.20 -11.11
N LYS A 190 21.56 -12.51 -11.81
CA LYS A 190 23.01 -12.77 -11.74
C LYS A 190 23.62 -12.33 -10.41
N ASP A 191 23.16 -11.21 -9.85
CA ASP A 191 23.60 -10.72 -8.53
C ASP A 191 23.06 -11.58 -7.38
N VAL A 192 21.85 -12.14 -7.51
CA VAL A 192 21.24 -13.03 -6.50
C VAL A 192 21.71 -14.48 -6.64
N GLY A 193 22.03 -14.94 -7.86
CA GLY A 193 22.53 -16.29 -8.13
C GLY A 193 24.05 -16.47 -7.95
N GLY A 194 24.79 -15.38 -7.75
CA GLY A 194 26.25 -15.38 -7.63
C GLY A 194 26.81 -15.69 -6.24
N ASP A 195 25.98 -15.69 -5.19
CA ASP A 195 26.43 -15.77 -3.79
C ASP A 195 26.11 -17.12 -3.12
N GLY A 196 26.20 -18.19 -3.91
CA GLY A 196 25.96 -19.59 -3.50
C GLY A 196 27.19 -20.48 -3.59
N LYS A 197 28.39 -19.97 -3.30
CA LYS A 197 29.61 -20.79 -3.21
C LYS A 197 30.43 -20.42 -1.98
N ILE A 198 30.02 -20.95 -0.84
CA ILE A 198 30.89 -21.28 0.31
C ILE A 198 30.78 -22.78 0.54
#